data_AF-A0A0D2PSV7-F1
#
_entry.id   AF-A0A0D2PSV7-F1
#
_cell.length_a   1.000
_cell.length_b   1.000
_cell.length_c   1.000
_cell.angle_alpha   90.00
_cell.angle_beta   90.00
_cell.angle_gamma   90.00
#
_symmetry.space_group_name_H-M   'P 1'
#
loop_
_entity.id
_entity.type
_entity.pdbx_description
1 polymer ?
#
loop_
_entity_poly.entity_id
_entity_poly.type
_entity_poly.pdbx_seq_one_letter_code
_entity_poly.pdbx_strand_id
1 'polypeptide(L)'
;MALIRKIYDGTPRTCVLANVSKPQNPKSVYSVPFRSNLKGSFSCSCGLVLKSNGKLGTVKVGSFKVSASMATAEKPSRASEIVLQPINEISGTVKLPGSKSLSNRILLLAALSEGTTVVDNLLNSDDVHHMLVALGKLGLHVEHDSEKKRAIVQGCGGHFPVGKGEGQEIELSLGNAGTAMRPLTAAVTAAGGNSSYILDGVPRMRERPIGDLVTGLKQLGADVECPLGTNCPPVHINGKGGLPGGKVKLSGSISSQYLTALLMAAPLALGDVEIEIIDKLISIPYVEMTIKLMERFGVTVEHTDSWDRFLIKGGQKYKSPGNAYVEGDASSASYFLAGAAVTGGTVTVEGCGTSSLQVLFIVKSMNVNAFRTKFNHSSSICGCICF
;
A
#
# COMPACT_ATOMS: atom_id res chain seq x y z
N MET A 1 14.34 -2.93 -4.50
CA MET A 1 15.60 -2.61 -5.20
C MET A 1 15.71 -3.48 -6.44
N ALA A 2 15.79 -2.90 -7.64
CA ALA A 2 16.06 -3.67 -8.86
C ALA A 2 17.59 -3.79 -9.05
N LEU A 3 18.09 -5.00 -9.22
CA LEU A 3 19.53 -5.25 -9.30
C LEU A 3 20.02 -5.09 -10.76
N ILE A 4 20.65 -3.96 -11.07
CA ILE A 4 21.28 -3.75 -12.38
C ILE A 4 22.60 -4.54 -12.41
N ARG A 5 22.67 -5.61 -13.21
CA ARG A 5 23.94 -6.30 -13.51
C ARG A 5 24.54 -5.71 -14.79
N LYS A 6 25.73 -5.10 -14.67
CA LYS A 6 26.61 -4.84 -15.83
C LYS A 6 27.04 -6.18 -16.44
N ILE A 7 26.95 -6.28 -17.75
CA ILE A 7 27.61 -7.32 -18.54
C ILE A 7 29.05 -6.85 -18.78
N TYR A 8 30.03 -7.74 -18.56
CA TYR A 8 31.42 -7.56 -18.96
C TYR A 8 31.84 -8.78 -19.78
N ASP A 9 32.28 -8.55 -21.00
CA ASP A 9 32.96 -9.55 -21.83
C ASP A 9 34.43 -9.71 -21.40
N GLY A 10 34.97 -10.92 -21.49
CA GLY A 10 36.41 -11.16 -21.29
C GLY A 10 36.79 -12.55 -20.78
N THR A 11 36.99 -13.47 -21.73
CA THR A 11 37.88 -14.67 -21.76
C THR A 11 38.33 -15.41 -20.47
N PRO A 12 38.43 -16.76 -20.51
CA PRO A 12 38.60 -17.58 -19.31
C PRO A 12 40.03 -17.62 -18.76
N ARG A 13 40.16 -17.66 -17.43
CA ARG A 13 41.37 -18.16 -16.75
C ARG A 13 41.07 -19.47 -16.03
N THR A 14 41.96 -20.43 -16.23
CA THR A 14 41.98 -21.75 -15.59
C THR A 14 42.24 -21.66 -14.09
N CYS A 15 41.46 -22.40 -13.29
CA CYS A 15 41.77 -22.69 -11.89
C CYS A 15 41.78 -24.21 -11.64
N VAL A 16 42.61 -24.62 -10.67
CA VAL A 16 43.09 -25.99 -10.49
C VAL A 16 42.14 -26.84 -9.62
N LEU A 17 42.09 -28.15 -9.90
CA LEU A 17 41.35 -29.16 -9.14
C LEU A 17 41.93 -29.42 -7.74
N ALA A 18 41.04 -29.65 -6.77
CA ALA A 18 41.33 -30.39 -5.55
C ALA A 18 40.26 -31.48 -5.35
N ASN A 19 40.69 -32.73 -5.12
CA ASN A 19 39.81 -33.88 -4.85
C ASN A 19 39.24 -33.76 -3.42
N VAL A 20 37.96 -34.11 -3.13
CA VAL A 20 37.46 -35.42 -2.62
C VAL A 20 36.01 -35.11 -2.11
N SER A 21 34.94 -35.92 -2.18
CA SER A 21 34.71 -37.34 -2.50
C SER A 21 33.42 -37.57 -3.34
N LYS A 22 32.92 -38.82 -3.34
CA LYS A 22 31.58 -39.34 -3.68
C LYS A 22 31.28 -40.49 -2.67
N PRO A 23 30.08 -41.14 -2.59
CA PRO A 23 28.98 -41.18 -3.57
C PRO A 23 27.52 -41.10 -3.03
N GLN A 24 26.56 -40.74 -3.89
CA GLN A 24 25.43 -41.60 -4.33
C GLN A 24 24.56 -40.86 -5.38
N ASN A 25 23.70 -41.59 -6.10
CA ASN A 25 23.09 -41.23 -7.39
C ASN A 25 21.73 -41.98 -7.52
N PRO A 26 20.82 -41.67 -8.47
CA PRO A 26 20.43 -40.41 -9.11
C PRO A 26 18.90 -40.15 -9.10
N LYS A 27 18.48 -39.04 -9.74
CA LYS A 27 17.27 -38.83 -10.59
C LYS A 27 16.35 -37.66 -10.17
N SER A 28 16.65 -36.48 -10.67
CA SER A 28 15.62 -35.50 -11.06
C SER A 28 16.01 -34.86 -12.40
N VAL A 29 15.01 -34.67 -13.27
CA VAL A 29 15.20 -34.13 -14.62
C VAL A 29 14.97 -32.63 -14.58
N TYR A 30 15.99 -31.84 -14.90
CA TYR A 30 15.85 -30.41 -15.12
C TYR A 30 15.81 -30.11 -16.61
N SER A 31 14.68 -29.59 -17.09
CA SER A 31 14.53 -29.07 -18.45
C SER A 31 14.94 -27.59 -18.50
N VAL A 32 15.89 -27.27 -19.38
CA VAL A 32 16.29 -25.88 -19.68
C VAL A 32 15.76 -25.52 -21.08
N PRO A 33 14.84 -24.55 -21.22
CA PRO A 33 14.34 -24.15 -22.53
C PRO A 33 15.35 -23.23 -23.22
N PHE A 34 16.21 -23.80 -24.07
CA PHE A 34 17.04 -23.02 -25.00
C PHE A 34 16.17 -22.60 -26.20
N ARG A 35 15.93 -21.30 -26.38
CA ARG A 35 15.06 -20.76 -27.44
C ARG A 35 15.90 -20.11 -28.55
N SER A 36 16.38 -20.91 -29.50
CA SER A 36 17.04 -20.42 -30.71
C SER A 36 16.01 -20.20 -31.83
N ASN A 37 15.88 -18.96 -32.31
CA ASN A 37 15.09 -18.63 -33.49
C ASN A 37 15.91 -18.88 -34.76
N LEU A 38 15.79 -20.07 -35.36
CA LEU A 38 16.32 -20.34 -36.70
C LEU A 38 15.21 -20.95 -37.57
N LYS A 39 14.86 -20.22 -38.63
CA LYS A 39 13.91 -20.67 -39.65
C LYS A 39 14.62 -21.67 -40.58
N GLY A 40 14.18 -22.92 -40.59
CA GLY A 40 14.70 -23.94 -41.50
C GLY A 40 13.91 -25.23 -41.41
N SER A 41 13.35 -25.67 -42.54
CA SER A 41 12.65 -26.96 -42.67
C SER A 41 13.66 -28.10 -42.70
N PHE A 42 13.77 -28.87 -41.61
CA PHE A 42 14.57 -30.09 -41.55
C PHE A 42 13.70 -31.34 -41.54
N SER A 43 13.84 -32.18 -42.57
CA SER A 43 13.35 -33.55 -42.58
C SER A 43 14.26 -34.43 -41.71
N CYS A 44 13.89 -34.67 -40.46
CA CYS A 44 14.69 -35.49 -39.54
C CYS A 44 14.19 -36.95 -39.53
N SER A 45 14.87 -37.81 -40.29
CA SER A 45 14.62 -39.26 -40.33
C SER A 45 15.22 -39.95 -39.11
N CYS A 46 14.50 -40.01 -37.99
CA CYS A 46 14.99 -40.69 -36.78
C CYS A 46 14.66 -42.19 -36.81
N GLY A 47 15.65 -43.02 -37.15
CA GLY A 47 15.52 -44.48 -37.12
C GLY A 47 15.55 -45.04 -35.68
N LEU A 48 14.55 -45.84 -35.32
CA LEU A 48 14.48 -46.55 -34.04
C LEU A 48 15.03 -47.97 -34.20
N VAL A 49 16.21 -48.23 -33.62
CA VAL A 49 16.81 -49.58 -33.58
C VAL A 49 16.50 -50.24 -32.24
N LEU A 50 15.53 -51.15 -32.24
CA LEU A 50 15.25 -52.05 -31.12
C LEU A 50 15.92 -53.41 -31.38
N LYS A 51 16.83 -53.82 -30.49
CA LYS A 51 17.39 -55.18 -30.47
C LYS A 51 16.69 -56.02 -29.41
N SER A 52 15.96 -57.04 -29.85
CA SER A 52 15.61 -58.22 -29.06
C SER A 52 15.63 -59.45 -29.98
N ASN A 53 15.73 -60.64 -29.39
CA ASN A 53 16.14 -61.87 -30.08
C ASN A 53 15.16 -62.33 -31.18
N GLY A 54 15.71 -62.54 -32.39
CA GLY A 54 15.18 -63.48 -33.38
C GLY A 54 14.08 -62.96 -34.32
N LYS A 55 14.34 -63.12 -35.62
CA LYS A 55 13.48 -62.81 -36.79
C LYS A 55 13.31 -61.33 -37.15
N LEU A 56 13.58 -61.05 -38.43
CA LEU A 56 13.47 -59.75 -39.08
C LEU A 56 12.07 -59.60 -39.68
N GLY A 57 11.38 -58.50 -39.39
CA GLY A 57 10.08 -58.17 -39.98
C GLY A 57 9.91 -56.66 -40.14
N THR A 58 9.60 -56.21 -41.36
CA THR A 58 9.44 -54.79 -41.70
C THR A 58 7.99 -54.36 -41.60
N VAL A 59 7.70 -53.39 -40.72
CA VAL A 59 6.37 -52.77 -40.58
C VAL A 59 6.39 -51.38 -41.23
N LYS A 60 5.54 -51.15 -42.24
CA LYS A 60 5.30 -49.81 -42.78
C LYS A 60 4.36 -49.04 -41.86
N VAL A 61 4.82 -47.93 -41.30
CA VAL A 61 3.96 -46.96 -40.59
C VAL A 61 3.54 -45.86 -41.57
N GLY A 62 2.24 -45.63 -41.67
CA GLY A 62 1.65 -44.63 -42.58
C GLY A 62 1.88 -43.18 -42.13
N SER A 63 1.83 -42.25 -43.07
CA SER A 63 2.04 -40.82 -42.82
C SER A 63 0.88 -40.18 -42.04
N PHE A 64 1.11 -39.82 -40.79
CA PHE A 64 0.21 -38.94 -40.04
C PHE A 64 0.34 -37.49 -40.52
N LYS A 65 -0.74 -36.90 -41.04
CA LYS A 65 -0.85 -35.45 -41.23
C LYS A 65 -1.23 -34.80 -39.89
N VAL A 66 -0.37 -33.96 -39.35
CA VAL A 66 -0.70 -33.06 -38.24
C VAL A 66 -1.12 -31.71 -38.81
N SER A 67 -2.42 -31.39 -38.71
CA SER A 67 -2.93 -30.07 -39.08
C SER A 67 -2.69 -29.09 -37.93
N ALA A 68 -1.72 -28.18 -38.10
CA ALA A 68 -1.54 -27.06 -37.18
C ALA A 68 -2.59 -25.97 -37.48
N SER A 69 -3.66 -25.93 -36.67
CA SER A 69 -4.61 -24.81 -36.72
C SER A 69 -3.96 -23.58 -36.09
N MET A 70 -3.64 -22.56 -36.90
CA MET A 70 -3.22 -21.26 -36.39
C MET A 70 -4.44 -20.49 -35.87
N ALA A 71 -4.84 -20.79 -34.63
CA ALA A 71 -5.66 -19.87 -33.87
C ALA A 71 -4.86 -18.58 -33.65
N THR A 72 -5.18 -17.53 -34.40
CA THR A 72 -4.70 -16.17 -34.16
C THR A 72 -5.32 -15.66 -32.87
N ALA A 73 -4.69 -16.01 -31.75
CA ALA A 73 -4.98 -15.39 -30.46
C ALA A 73 -4.59 -13.92 -30.52
N GLU A 74 -5.56 -13.04 -30.75
CA GLU A 74 -5.36 -11.60 -30.65
C GLU A 74 -4.88 -11.27 -29.23
N LYS A 75 -3.64 -10.77 -29.17
CA LYS A 75 -3.00 -10.39 -27.91
C LYS A 75 -3.73 -9.15 -27.36
N PRO A 76 -4.20 -9.15 -26.10
CA PRO A 76 -4.86 -7.98 -25.52
C PRO A 76 -4.01 -6.72 -25.59
N SER A 77 -4.70 -5.57 -25.62
CA SER A 77 -4.17 -4.25 -25.94
C SER A 77 -2.78 -3.94 -25.37
N ARG A 78 -1.93 -3.40 -26.25
CA ARG A 78 -0.62 -2.86 -25.87
C ARG A 78 -0.83 -1.75 -24.83
N ALA A 79 -0.21 -1.90 -23.66
CA ALA A 79 -0.22 -0.87 -22.63
C ALA A 79 0.33 0.46 -23.21
N SER A 80 -0.14 1.59 -22.69
CA SER A 80 0.35 2.91 -23.09
C SER A 80 1.84 3.05 -22.78
N GLU A 81 2.66 3.07 -23.83
CA GLU A 81 4.11 3.26 -23.72
C GLU A 81 4.43 4.77 -23.77
N ILE A 82 5.21 5.25 -22.81
CA ILE A 82 5.83 6.58 -22.83
C ILE A 82 7.34 6.39 -22.96
N VAL A 83 7.95 7.06 -23.94
CA VAL A 83 9.40 7.07 -24.16
C VAL A 83 9.95 8.41 -23.72
N LEU A 84 10.74 8.41 -22.65
CA LEU A 84 11.46 9.59 -22.18
C LEU A 84 12.82 9.68 -22.90
N GLN A 85 13.09 10.81 -23.53
CA GLN A 85 14.44 11.12 -24.02
C GLN A 85 15.36 11.49 -22.83
N PRO A 86 16.69 11.31 -22.94
CA PRO A 86 17.62 11.73 -21.90
C PRO A 86 17.43 13.21 -21.52
N ILE A 87 17.27 13.49 -20.23
CA ILE A 87 17.10 14.84 -19.69
C ILE A 87 18.43 15.28 -19.09
N ASN A 88 19.00 16.38 -19.59
CA ASN A 88 20.31 16.87 -19.17
C ASN A 88 20.26 17.60 -17.81
N GLU A 89 19.19 18.36 -17.55
CA GLU A 89 19.01 19.15 -16.33
C GLU A 89 17.53 19.18 -15.93
N ILE A 90 17.24 19.09 -14.63
CA ILE A 90 15.90 19.28 -14.06
C ILE A 90 15.96 20.43 -13.06
N SER A 91 15.46 21.60 -13.48
CA SER A 91 15.40 22.83 -12.69
C SER A 91 14.03 23.50 -12.81
N GLY A 92 13.54 24.15 -11.74
CA GLY A 92 12.28 24.89 -11.75
C GLY A 92 11.55 24.94 -10.40
N THR A 93 10.24 25.23 -10.44
CA THR A 93 9.34 25.21 -9.27
C THR A 93 8.17 24.26 -9.53
N VAL A 94 7.86 23.41 -8.56
CA VAL A 94 6.72 22.49 -8.61
C VAL A 94 5.80 22.68 -7.40
N LYS A 95 4.51 22.91 -7.66
CA LYS A 95 3.48 22.93 -6.63
C LYS A 95 2.88 21.54 -6.48
N LEU A 96 3.00 20.96 -5.29
CA LEU A 96 2.52 19.61 -5.04
C LEU A 96 0.99 19.55 -4.99
N PRO A 97 0.38 18.45 -5.49
CA PRO A 97 -0.99 18.11 -5.12
C PRO A 97 -1.04 17.69 -3.65
N GLY A 98 -2.23 17.70 -3.03
CA GLY A 98 -2.42 17.22 -1.67
C GLY A 98 -1.96 15.77 -1.47
N SER A 99 -1.48 15.44 -0.28
CA SER A 99 -1.04 14.09 0.07
C SER A 99 -2.21 13.10 0.15
N LYS A 100 -2.13 11.99 -0.60
CA LYS A 100 -3.10 10.88 -0.57
C LYS A 100 -3.28 10.31 0.84
N SER A 101 -2.15 10.02 1.47
CA SER A 101 -2.08 9.42 2.82
C SER A 101 -2.61 10.36 3.91
N LEU A 102 -2.47 11.68 3.73
CA LEU A 102 -3.00 12.67 4.65
C LEU A 102 -4.49 12.93 4.39
N SER A 103 -4.91 13.01 3.12
CA SER A 103 -6.32 13.17 2.70
C SER A 103 -7.21 12.12 3.37
N ASN A 104 -6.87 10.83 3.21
CA ASN A 104 -7.69 9.74 3.76
C ASN A 104 -7.65 9.64 5.30
N ARG A 105 -6.57 10.10 5.95
CA ARG A 105 -6.53 10.20 7.42
C ARG A 105 -7.41 11.36 7.92
N ILE A 106 -7.30 12.54 7.31
CA ILE A 106 -8.11 13.71 7.68
C ILE A 106 -9.60 13.44 7.46
N LEU A 107 -9.99 12.85 6.32
CA LEU A 107 -11.39 12.49 6.06
C LEU A 107 -11.94 11.52 7.11
N LEU A 108 -11.18 10.50 7.50
CA LEU A 108 -11.62 9.54 8.50
C LEU A 108 -11.67 10.13 9.93
N LEU A 109 -10.71 10.97 10.33
CA LEU A 109 -10.78 11.64 11.64
C LEU A 109 -11.89 12.68 11.69
N ALA A 110 -12.10 13.43 10.60
CA ALA A 110 -13.24 14.34 10.48
C ALA A 110 -14.56 13.58 10.61
N ALA A 111 -14.71 12.44 9.94
CA ALA A 111 -15.86 11.57 10.04
C ALA A 111 -16.09 11.05 11.48
N LEU A 112 -15.03 10.64 12.18
CA LEU A 112 -15.12 10.13 13.54
C LEU A 112 -15.26 11.22 14.62
N SER A 113 -15.09 12.50 14.28
CA SER A 113 -15.08 13.61 15.24
C SER A 113 -16.46 14.12 15.66
N GLU A 114 -16.52 14.81 16.79
CA GLU A 114 -17.63 15.72 17.12
C GLU A 114 -17.47 17.04 16.36
N GLY A 115 -18.51 17.47 15.64
CA GLY A 115 -18.54 18.74 14.88
C GLY A 115 -18.36 18.56 13.37
N THR A 116 -18.27 19.67 12.64
CA THR A 116 -18.09 19.69 11.18
C THR A 116 -16.68 20.13 10.83
N THR A 117 -16.00 19.39 9.96
CA THR A 117 -14.66 19.75 9.45
C THR A 117 -14.73 20.14 7.97
N VAL A 118 -14.24 21.32 7.64
CA VAL A 118 -13.91 21.71 6.25
C VAL A 118 -12.49 21.23 5.94
N VAL A 119 -12.34 20.43 4.89
CA VAL A 119 -11.06 19.83 4.47
C VAL A 119 -10.64 20.44 3.13
N ASP A 120 -9.55 21.20 3.13
CA ASP A 120 -9.02 21.93 1.97
C ASP A 120 -7.79 21.26 1.34
N ASN A 121 -7.57 21.52 0.05
CA ASN A 121 -6.49 20.97 -0.80
C ASN A 121 -6.49 19.42 -0.89
N LEU A 122 -7.69 18.83 -0.81
CA LEU A 122 -7.89 17.39 -0.89
C LEU A 122 -7.39 16.81 -2.23
N LEU A 123 -6.75 15.64 -2.20
CA LEU A 123 -6.27 15.00 -3.43
C LEU A 123 -7.44 14.41 -4.24
N ASN A 124 -7.68 14.95 -5.44
CA ASN A 124 -8.55 14.29 -6.42
C ASN A 124 -7.88 13.00 -6.93
N SER A 125 -8.30 11.84 -6.41
CA SER A 125 -7.82 10.52 -6.80
C SER A 125 -8.78 9.41 -6.37
N ASP A 126 -8.72 8.25 -7.03
CA ASP A 126 -9.55 7.08 -6.73
C ASP A 126 -9.52 6.68 -5.25
N ASP A 127 -8.34 6.69 -4.61
CA ASP A 127 -8.18 6.36 -3.18
C ASP A 127 -9.04 7.25 -2.27
N VAL A 128 -9.18 8.53 -2.64
CA VAL A 128 -9.96 9.53 -1.88
C VAL A 128 -11.43 9.46 -2.26
N HIS A 129 -11.75 9.25 -3.54
CA HIS A 129 -13.12 9.03 -3.99
C HIS A 129 -13.76 7.82 -3.29
N HIS A 130 -13.06 6.68 -3.22
CA HIS A 130 -13.53 5.51 -2.48
C HIS A 130 -13.73 5.77 -0.98
N MET A 131 -12.89 6.60 -0.36
CA MET A 131 -13.08 7.01 1.04
C MET A 131 -14.38 7.84 1.19
N LEU A 132 -14.57 8.87 0.36
CA LEU A 132 -15.76 9.73 0.40
C LEU A 132 -17.05 8.93 0.18
N VAL A 133 -17.06 8.01 -0.81
CA VAL A 133 -18.20 7.11 -1.06
C VAL A 133 -18.46 6.17 0.11
N ALA A 134 -17.41 5.63 0.75
CA ALA A 134 -17.56 4.77 1.92
C ALA A 134 -18.12 5.53 3.14
N LEU A 135 -17.70 6.78 3.37
CA LEU A 135 -18.27 7.63 4.42
C LEU A 135 -19.76 7.93 4.16
N GLY A 136 -20.14 8.20 2.91
CA GLY A 136 -21.54 8.32 2.51
C GLY A 136 -22.34 7.04 2.74
N LYS A 137 -21.78 5.85 2.41
CA LYS A 137 -22.38 4.54 2.72
C LYS A 137 -22.51 4.26 4.22
N LEU A 138 -21.62 4.81 5.05
CA LEU A 138 -21.72 4.78 6.51
C LEU A 138 -22.75 5.79 7.06
N GLY A 139 -23.39 6.57 6.19
CA GLY A 139 -24.48 7.51 6.49
C GLY A 139 -24.03 8.89 6.96
N LEU A 140 -22.76 9.25 6.80
CA LEU A 140 -22.31 10.60 7.11
C LEU A 140 -22.73 11.58 6.01
N HIS A 141 -23.05 12.80 6.42
CA HIS A 141 -23.24 13.91 5.49
C HIS A 141 -21.87 14.44 5.05
N VAL A 142 -21.52 14.17 3.79
CA VAL A 142 -20.25 14.56 3.17
C VAL A 142 -20.53 15.32 1.88
N GLU A 143 -20.20 16.61 1.86
CA GLU A 143 -20.16 17.39 0.63
C GLU A 143 -18.74 17.34 0.05
N HIS A 144 -18.61 17.30 -1.27
CA HIS A 144 -17.31 17.30 -1.96
C HIS A 144 -17.37 18.10 -3.26
N ASP A 145 -16.41 19.01 -3.40
CA ASP A 145 -16.17 19.84 -4.58
C ASP A 145 -14.76 19.53 -5.11
N SER A 146 -14.69 18.79 -6.21
CA SER A 146 -13.44 18.36 -6.83
C SER A 146 -12.64 19.51 -7.44
N GLU A 147 -13.32 20.55 -7.94
CA GLU A 147 -12.69 21.71 -8.57
C GLU A 147 -12.03 22.60 -7.53
N LYS A 148 -12.72 22.86 -6.41
CA LYS A 148 -12.16 23.56 -5.25
C LYS A 148 -11.24 22.69 -4.39
N LYS A 149 -11.15 21.38 -4.67
CA LYS A 149 -10.40 20.38 -3.88
C LYS A 149 -10.79 20.43 -2.40
N ARG A 150 -12.10 20.48 -2.13
CA ARG A 150 -12.67 20.69 -0.80
C ARG A 150 -13.69 19.62 -0.47
N ALA A 151 -13.68 19.14 0.77
CA ALA A 151 -14.80 18.39 1.34
C ALA A 151 -15.31 19.06 2.62
N ILE A 152 -16.60 18.92 2.91
CA ILE A 152 -17.20 19.30 4.20
C ILE A 152 -17.78 18.03 4.81
N VAL A 153 -17.22 17.60 5.94
CA VAL A 153 -17.58 16.35 6.62
C VAL A 153 -18.25 16.70 7.95
N GLN A 154 -19.52 16.34 8.10
CA GLN A 154 -20.19 16.35 9.40
C GLN A 154 -19.80 15.07 10.14
N GLY A 155 -19.07 15.21 11.25
CA GLY A 155 -18.58 14.10 12.04
C GLY A 155 -19.67 13.44 12.89
N CYS A 156 -19.53 12.14 13.12
CA CYS A 156 -20.51 11.31 13.81
C CYS A 156 -20.25 11.13 15.33
N GLY A 157 -19.23 11.78 15.89
CA GLY A 157 -18.91 11.69 17.32
C GLY A 157 -18.48 10.30 17.80
N GLY A 158 -17.85 9.51 16.93
CA GLY A 158 -17.29 8.19 17.26
C GLY A 158 -18.24 7.00 17.06
N HIS A 159 -19.43 7.20 16.49
CA HIS A 159 -20.36 6.10 16.19
C HIS A 159 -20.98 6.29 14.80
N PHE A 160 -20.77 5.34 13.88
CA PHE A 160 -21.30 5.47 12.52
C PHE A 160 -22.85 5.43 12.51
N PRO A 161 -23.54 6.32 11.77
CA PRO A 161 -24.99 6.45 11.86
C PRO A 161 -25.79 5.34 11.18
N VAL A 162 -25.21 4.62 10.20
CA VAL A 162 -25.79 3.41 9.60
C VAL A 162 -25.56 2.21 10.52
N GLY A 163 -26.56 1.31 10.60
CA GLY A 163 -26.48 0.11 11.43
C GLY A 163 -27.48 0.02 12.58
N LYS A 164 -28.41 0.99 12.71
CA LYS A 164 -29.41 1.03 13.79
C LYS A 164 -30.52 -0.03 13.70
N GLY A 165 -30.50 -0.90 12.69
CA GLY A 165 -31.38 -2.06 12.56
C GLY A 165 -30.61 -3.36 12.75
N GLU A 166 -31.17 -4.30 13.51
CA GLU A 166 -30.55 -5.61 13.72
C GLU A 166 -30.40 -6.38 12.39
N GLY A 167 -29.25 -7.02 12.19
CA GLY A 167 -28.99 -7.91 11.05
C GLY A 167 -28.71 -7.23 9.71
N GLN A 168 -28.54 -5.91 9.64
CA GLN A 168 -28.15 -5.24 8.39
C GLN A 168 -26.64 -5.39 8.12
N GLU A 169 -26.31 -5.97 6.96
CA GLU A 169 -24.94 -6.05 6.43
C GLU A 169 -24.61 -4.84 5.54
N ILE A 170 -23.43 -4.26 5.73
CA ILE A 170 -23.01 -3.00 5.11
C ILE A 170 -21.76 -3.24 4.25
N GLU A 171 -21.92 -3.19 2.93
CA GLU A 171 -20.83 -3.44 1.97
C GLU A 171 -20.11 -2.14 1.55
N LEU A 172 -18.82 -2.02 1.89
CA LEU A 172 -17.93 -0.94 1.48
C LEU A 172 -17.01 -1.42 0.34
N SER A 173 -17.28 -0.95 -0.88
CA SER A 173 -16.44 -1.25 -2.05
C SER A 173 -15.38 -0.17 -2.22
N LEU A 174 -14.13 -0.54 -1.95
CA LEU A 174 -12.99 0.38 -1.81
C LEU A 174 -11.99 0.29 -2.98
N GLY A 175 -12.40 -0.30 -4.11
CA GLY A 175 -11.58 -0.38 -5.32
C GLY A 175 -10.19 -0.97 -5.06
N ASN A 176 -9.13 -0.21 -5.36
CA ASN A 176 -7.75 -0.52 -4.95
C ASN A 176 -7.20 0.49 -3.91
N ALA A 177 -8.09 1.18 -3.18
CA ALA A 177 -7.78 2.23 -2.23
C ALA A 177 -7.14 1.68 -0.95
N GLY A 178 -5.84 1.42 -0.99
CA GLY A 178 -5.15 0.76 0.11
C GLY A 178 -5.12 1.61 1.39
N THR A 179 -5.09 2.93 1.21
CA THR A 179 -5.11 3.93 2.27
C THR A 179 -6.50 4.19 2.86
N ALA A 180 -7.56 3.70 2.22
CA ALA A 180 -8.92 3.68 2.78
C ALA A 180 -9.23 2.34 3.46
N MET A 181 -8.90 1.21 2.80
CA MET A 181 -9.18 -0.16 3.28
C MET A 181 -8.72 -0.40 4.72
N ARG A 182 -7.43 -0.20 5.04
CA ARG A 182 -6.90 -0.55 6.37
C ARG A 182 -7.51 0.34 7.48
N PRO A 183 -7.53 1.68 7.36
CA PRO A 183 -8.14 2.53 8.38
C PRO A 183 -9.65 2.31 8.53
N LEU A 184 -10.40 2.09 7.44
CA LEU A 184 -11.84 1.80 7.53
C LEU A 184 -12.12 0.46 8.21
N THR A 185 -11.34 -0.60 7.94
CA THR A 185 -11.47 -1.89 8.66
C THR A 185 -11.42 -1.66 10.17
N ALA A 186 -10.38 -0.99 10.68
CA ALA A 186 -10.25 -0.73 12.11
C ALA A 186 -11.34 0.23 12.65
N ALA A 187 -11.68 1.27 11.88
CA ALA A 187 -12.66 2.26 12.30
C ALA A 187 -14.08 1.68 12.42
N VAL A 188 -14.56 0.85 11.48
CA VAL A 188 -15.89 0.25 11.60
C VAL A 188 -15.92 -0.84 12.68
N THR A 189 -14.81 -1.51 12.98
CA THR A 189 -14.73 -2.40 14.16
C THR A 189 -14.92 -1.64 15.48
N ALA A 190 -14.34 -0.43 15.62
CA ALA A 190 -14.47 0.36 16.85
C ALA A 190 -15.80 1.15 16.92
N ALA A 191 -16.19 1.79 15.82
CA ALA A 191 -17.29 2.77 15.74
C ALA A 191 -18.58 2.24 15.09
N GLY A 192 -18.61 0.99 14.61
CA GLY A 192 -19.74 0.41 13.86
C GLY A 192 -20.82 -0.30 14.71
N GLY A 193 -20.72 -0.26 16.04
CA GLY A 193 -21.76 -0.79 16.92
C GLY A 193 -22.02 -2.30 16.76
N ASN A 194 -23.27 -2.66 16.47
CA ASN A 194 -23.77 -4.04 16.41
C ASN A 194 -24.00 -4.55 14.97
N SER A 195 -23.44 -3.90 13.96
CA SER A 195 -23.71 -4.19 12.55
C SER A 195 -22.62 -5.03 11.91
N SER A 196 -22.99 -5.79 10.87
CA SER A 196 -22.02 -6.52 10.06
C SER A 196 -21.52 -5.68 8.89
N TYR A 197 -20.22 -5.76 8.60
CA TYR A 197 -19.56 -5.01 7.53
C TYR A 197 -18.77 -5.94 6.62
N ILE A 198 -18.87 -5.73 5.31
CA ILE A 198 -17.98 -6.33 4.31
C ILE A 198 -17.16 -5.21 3.67
N LEU A 199 -15.84 -5.29 3.78
CA LEU A 199 -14.92 -4.38 3.08
C LEU A 199 -14.20 -5.14 1.98
N ASP A 200 -14.49 -4.78 0.73
CA ASP A 200 -13.95 -5.46 -0.46
C ASP A 200 -13.44 -4.44 -1.50
N GLY A 201 -12.91 -4.95 -2.62
CA GLY A 201 -12.44 -4.13 -3.72
C GLY A 201 -12.26 -4.92 -5.01
N VAL A 202 -11.55 -4.34 -5.97
CA VAL A 202 -11.21 -5.02 -7.23
C VAL A 202 -10.33 -6.25 -6.96
N PRO A 203 -10.20 -7.22 -7.89
CA PRO A 203 -9.38 -8.42 -7.69
C PRO A 203 -7.96 -8.13 -7.17
N ARG A 204 -7.32 -7.06 -7.65
CA ARG A 204 -6.00 -6.63 -7.17
C ARG A 204 -5.97 -6.21 -5.69
N MET A 205 -7.07 -5.76 -5.09
CA MET A 205 -7.15 -5.52 -3.65
C MET A 205 -7.21 -6.83 -2.86
N ARG A 206 -7.89 -7.85 -3.38
CA ARG A 206 -7.98 -9.21 -2.79
C ARG A 206 -6.65 -9.98 -2.82
N GLU A 207 -5.61 -9.41 -3.44
CA GLU A 207 -4.22 -9.89 -3.44
C GLU A 207 -3.30 -9.06 -2.51
N ARG A 208 -3.82 -8.03 -1.83
CA ARG A 208 -3.02 -7.14 -0.97
C ARG A 208 -3.23 -7.48 0.50
N PRO A 209 -2.16 -7.69 1.28
CA PRO A 209 -2.26 -8.20 2.64
C PRO A 209 -3.02 -7.25 3.58
N ILE A 210 -3.77 -7.86 4.48
CA ILE A 210 -4.43 -7.20 5.62
C ILE A 210 -4.48 -8.09 6.88
N GLY A 211 -4.04 -9.35 6.78
CA GLY A 211 -4.12 -10.35 7.85
C GLY A 211 -3.52 -9.92 9.18
N ASP A 212 -2.44 -9.14 9.20
CA ASP A 212 -1.83 -8.67 10.47
C ASP A 212 -2.74 -7.67 11.20
N LEU A 213 -3.46 -6.81 10.46
CA LEU A 213 -4.46 -5.92 11.03
C LEU A 213 -5.66 -6.71 11.56
N VAL A 214 -6.14 -7.69 10.80
CA VAL A 214 -7.23 -8.59 11.23
C VAL A 214 -6.83 -9.38 12.49
N THR A 215 -5.61 -9.88 12.54
CA THR A 215 -5.04 -10.59 13.70
C THR A 215 -4.84 -9.66 14.89
N GLY A 216 -4.48 -8.39 14.66
CA GLY A 216 -4.41 -7.35 15.68
C GLY A 216 -5.78 -7.03 16.28
N LEU A 217 -6.80 -6.84 15.44
CA LEU A 217 -8.17 -6.59 15.87
C LEU A 217 -8.75 -7.80 16.63
N LYS A 218 -8.47 -9.04 16.20
CA LYS A 218 -8.82 -10.27 16.95
C LYS A 218 -8.21 -10.30 18.36
N GLN A 219 -6.95 -9.89 18.52
CA GLN A 219 -6.29 -9.81 19.84
C GLN A 219 -7.00 -8.80 20.77
N LEU A 220 -7.58 -7.74 20.21
CA LEU A 220 -8.38 -6.73 20.92
C LEU A 220 -9.86 -7.11 21.09
N GLY A 221 -10.22 -8.39 20.85
CA GLY A 221 -11.55 -8.93 21.07
C GLY A 221 -12.57 -8.75 19.95
N ALA A 222 -12.14 -8.29 18.76
CA ALA A 222 -13.04 -8.12 17.62
C ALA A 222 -13.39 -9.43 16.90
N ASP A 223 -14.63 -9.55 16.44
CA ASP A 223 -15.07 -10.59 15.50
C ASP A 223 -14.89 -10.07 14.06
N VAL A 224 -13.74 -10.41 13.47
CA VAL A 224 -13.31 -9.95 12.14
C VAL A 224 -12.50 -11.01 11.42
N GLU A 225 -12.72 -11.25 10.14
CA GLU A 225 -12.01 -12.28 9.38
C GLU A 225 -11.83 -11.96 7.88
N CYS A 226 -10.95 -12.71 7.23
CA CYS A 226 -10.85 -12.79 5.77
C CYS A 226 -11.42 -14.16 5.35
N PRO A 227 -12.67 -14.28 4.90
CA PRO A 227 -13.35 -15.57 4.72
C PRO A 227 -12.71 -16.46 3.64
N LEU A 228 -11.89 -15.88 2.74
CA LEU A 228 -11.15 -16.62 1.73
C LEU A 228 -9.88 -17.32 2.26
N GLY A 229 -9.49 -17.09 3.52
CA GLY A 229 -8.28 -17.67 4.12
C GLY A 229 -6.95 -17.13 3.55
N THR A 230 -6.99 -16.13 2.68
CA THR A 230 -5.83 -15.58 1.95
C THR A 230 -5.07 -14.47 2.70
N ASN A 231 -5.49 -14.12 3.92
CA ASN A 231 -4.99 -12.94 4.67
C ASN A 231 -5.11 -11.61 3.89
N CYS A 232 -6.02 -11.55 2.93
CA CYS A 232 -6.33 -10.41 2.06
C CYS A 232 -7.85 -10.19 2.01
N PRO A 233 -8.34 -9.01 1.58
CA PRO A 233 -9.77 -8.74 1.40
C PRO A 233 -10.49 -9.75 0.50
N PRO A 234 -11.83 -9.92 0.60
CA PRO A 234 -12.75 -9.16 1.47
C PRO A 234 -12.48 -9.37 2.97
N VAL A 235 -12.82 -8.37 3.77
CA VAL A 235 -12.79 -8.46 5.24
C VAL A 235 -14.21 -8.37 5.75
N HIS A 236 -14.63 -9.39 6.50
CA HIS A 236 -15.93 -9.47 7.17
C HIS A 236 -15.75 -9.08 8.63
N ILE A 237 -16.63 -8.25 9.18
CA ILE A 237 -16.63 -7.81 10.56
C ILE A 237 -18.04 -7.99 11.11
N ASN A 238 -18.19 -8.65 12.25
CA ASN A 238 -19.45 -8.77 12.97
C ASN A 238 -19.40 -7.86 14.21
N GLY A 239 -20.00 -6.68 14.13
CA GLY A 239 -20.02 -5.71 15.22
C GLY A 239 -20.70 -6.26 16.48
N LYS A 240 -20.06 -6.11 17.64
CA LYS A 240 -20.56 -6.55 18.95
C LYS A 240 -20.48 -5.43 20.01
N GLY A 241 -20.90 -4.23 19.61
CA GLY A 241 -21.01 -3.06 20.47
C GLY A 241 -19.81 -2.11 20.41
N GLY A 242 -18.74 -2.50 19.72
CA GLY A 242 -17.50 -1.75 19.58
C GLY A 242 -16.28 -2.64 19.73
N LEU A 243 -15.09 -2.03 19.85
CA LEU A 243 -13.82 -2.73 20.07
C LEU A 243 -13.56 -2.84 21.60
N PRO A 244 -13.47 -4.05 22.19
CA PRO A 244 -13.23 -4.19 23.63
C PRO A 244 -11.93 -3.55 24.16
N GLY A 245 -10.86 -3.62 23.37
CA GLY A 245 -9.54 -3.11 23.74
C GLY A 245 -8.63 -4.19 24.33
N GLY A 246 -7.67 -3.81 25.18
CA GLY A 246 -6.67 -4.70 25.75
C GLY A 246 -5.30 -4.60 25.06
N LYS A 247 -4.56 -5.71 25.00
CA LYS A 247 -3.18 -5.74 24.47
C LYS A 247 -3.11 -6.40 23.11
N VAL A 248 -2.33 -5.81 22.20
CA VAL A 248 -2.07 -6.34 20.86
C VAL A 248 -0.58 -6.31 20.53
N LYS A 249 -0.07 -7.43 20.02
CA LYS A 249 1.27 -7.53 19.45
C LYS A 249 1.20 -7.39 17.93
N LEU A 250 2.06 -6.56 17.36
CA LEU A 250 2.12 -6.27 15.92
C LEU A 250 3.58 -6.28 15.42
N SER A 251 3.82 -6.83 14.24
CA SER A 251 5.10 -6.64 13.53
C SER A 251 5.16 -5.22 12.94
N GLY A 252 6.16 -4.46 13.37
CA GLY A 252 6.48 -3.15 12.84
C GLY A 252 7.25 -3.19 11.52
N SER A 253 7.82 -4.34 11.15
CA SER A 253 8.61 -4.51 9.92
C SER A 253 7.78 -4.73 8.65
N ILE A 254 6.49 -5.11 8.76
CA ILE A 254 5.63 -5.42 7.60
C ILE A 254 4.95 -4.16 7.04
N SER A 255 4.17 -3.43 7.84
CA SER A 255 3.44 -2.25 7.35
C SER A 255 2.98 -1.31 8.46
N SER A 256 3.48 -0.08 8.43
CA SER A 256 2.99 1.01 9.30
C SER A 256 1.50 1.35 9.07
N GLN A 257 0.89 0.92 7.96
CA GLN A 257 -0.54 1.14 7.71
C GLN A 257 -1.42 0.45 8.75
N TYR A 258 -1.04 -0.75 9.21
CA TYR A 258 -1.80 -1.50 10.22
C TYR A 258 -1.72 -0.81 11.58
N LEU A 259 -0.51 -0.40 11.99
CA LEU A 259 -0.30 0.38 13.21
C LEU A 259 -1.11 1.68 13.17
N THR A 260 -1.05 2.44 12.07
CA THR A 260 -1.81 3.70 11.97
C THR A 260 -3.32 3.49 11.93
N ALA A 261 -3.81 2.36 11.41
CA ALA A 261 -5.24 2.02 11.46
C ALA A 261 -5.69 1.70 12.90
N LEU A 262 -4.91 0.90 13.64
CA LEU A 262 -5.17 0.61 15.06
C LEU A 262 -5.09 1.88 15.91
N LEU A 263 -4.06 2.73 15.71
CA LEU A 263 -3.92 4.00 16.43
C LEU A 263 -5.14 4.91 16.23
N MET A 264 -5.66 5.03 15.01
CA MET A 264 -6.82 5.88 14.75
C MET A 264 -8.13 5.34 15.35
N ALA A 265 -8.26 4.01 15.49
CA ALA A 265 -9.46 3.36 16.02
C ALA A 265 -9.45 3.18 17.56
N ALA A 266 -8.28 2.95 18.16
CA ALA A 266 -8.09 2.68 19.58
C ALA A 266 -8.72 3.72 20.56
N PRO A 267 -8.75 5.03 20.28
CA PRO A 267 -9.41 6.03 21.13
C PRO A 267 -10.91 5.76 21.32
N LEU A 268 -11.54 5.12 20.32
CA LEU A 268 -12.96 4.78 20.29
C LEU A 268 -13.25 3.38 20.88
N ALA A 269 -12.23 2.66 21.36
CA ALA A 269 -12.40 1.39 22.03
C ALA A 269 -13.11 1.57 23.39
N LEU A 270 -13.81 0.52 23.81
CA LEU A 270 -14.54 0.46 25.09
C LEU A 270 -13.60 0.44 26.30
N GLY A 271 -12.36 -0.01 26.12
CA GLY A 271 -11.29 -0.01 27.10
C GLY A 271 -9.95 0.38 26.49
N ASP A 272 -8.95 0.62 27.35
CA ASP A 272 -7.61 1.02 26.96
C ASP A 272 -6.95 0.03 25.99
N VAL A 273 -6.16 0.54 25.06
CA VAL A 273 -5.40 -0.24 24.07
C VAL A 273 -3.91 -0.06 24.29
N GLU A 274 -3.19 -1.18 24.46
CA GLU A 274 -1.73 -1.22 24.49
C GLU A 274 -1.22 -1.98 23.24
N ILE A 275 -0.46 -1.29 22.40
CA ILE A 275 0.14 -1.85 21.18
C ILE A 275 1.63 -2.08 21.44
N GLU A 276 2.08 -3.33 21.34
CA GLU A 276 3.48 -3.74 21.44
C GLU A 276 4.02 -4.09 20.05
N ILE A 277 5.14 -3.48 19.66
CA ILE A 277 5.85 -3.78 18.42
C ILE A 277 6.92 -4.84 18.72
N ILE A 278 6.78 -6.02 18.11
CA ILE A 278 7.62 -7.19 18.42
C ILE A 278 8.95 -7.23 17.65
N ASP A 279 9.17 -6.30 16.73
CA ASP A 279 10.36 -6.17 15.90
C ASP A 279 10.68 -4.69 15.59
N LYS A 280 11.54 -4.43 14.61
CA LYS A 280 11.89 -3.05 14.26
C LYS A 280 10.78 -2.37 13.45
N LEU A 281 10.14 -1.36 14.05
CA LEU A 281 9.20 -0.47 13.36
C LEU A 281 9.85 0.22 12.15
N ILE A 282 9.37 -0.10 10.95
CA ILE A 282 9.71 0.64 9.73
C ILE A 282 8.76 1.82 9.52
N SER A 283 9.26 2.86 8.86
CA SER A 283 8.43 3.98 8.39
C SER A 283 7.76 4.80 9.50
N ILE A 284 8.47 5.01 10.63
CA ILE A 284 8.11 5.90 11.76
C ILE A 284 7.47 7.24 11.34
N PRO A 285 7.91 7.96 10.27
CA PRO A 285 7.28 9.22 9.88
C PRO A 285 5.76 9.14 9.62
N TYR A 286 5.23 8.00 9.16
CA TYR A 286 3.78 7.83 9.00
C TYR A 286 3.04 7.65 10.33
N VAL A 287 3.70 7.09 11.34
CA VAL A 287 3.18 6.90 12.69
C VAL A 287 3.14 8.25 13.41
N GLU A 288 4.26 8.97 13.38
CA GLU A 288 4.39 10.33 13.91
C GLU A 288 3.39 11.31 13.26
N MET A 289 3.23 11.28 11.93
CA MET A 289 2.20 12.04 11.21
C MET A 289 0.78 11.68 11.69
N THR A 290 0.52 10.40 12.01
CA THR A 290 -0.80 9.96 12.45
C THR A 290 -1.08 10.45 13.88
N ILE A 291 -0.12 10.32 14.81
CA ILE A 291 -0.25 10.80 16.19
C ILE A 291 -0.46 12.31 16.22
N LYS A 292 0.39 13.10 15.53
CA LYS A 292 0.24 14.55 15.43
C LYS A 292 -1.09 14.99 14.81
N LEU A 293 -1.69 14.16 13.95
CA LEU A 293 -3.01 14.43 13.42
C LEU A 293 -4.11 14.10 14.44
N MET A 294 -4.00 12.99 15.17
CA MET A 294 -4.92 12.66 16.27
C MET A 294 -4.92 13.75 17.35
N GLU A 295 -3.75 14.31 17.68
CA GLU A 295 -3.59 15.45 18.59
C GLU A 295 -4.33 16.70 18.09
N ARG A 296 -4.25 17.01 16.79
CA ARG A 296 -5.03 18.11 16.17
C ARG A 296 -6.55 17.89 16.23
N PHE A 297 -6.99 16.64 16.30
CA PHE A 297 -8.38 16.26 16.56
C PHE A 297 -8.66 15.99 18.06
N GLY A 298 -7.79 16.44 18.98
CA GLY A 298 -8.04 16.44 20.42
C GLY A 298 -7.82 15.11 21.15
N VAL A 299 -7.11 14.16 20.55
CA VAL A 299 -6.83 12.83 21.12
C VAL A 299 -5.34 12.64 21.34
N THR A 300 -4.96 12.06 22.48
CA THR A 300 -3.56 11.79 22.83
C THR A 300 -3.20 10.31 22.72
N VAL A 301 -1.93 10.05 22.38
CA VAL A 301 -1.29 8.73 22.34
C VAL A 301 0.01 8.82 23.12
N GLU A 302 0.17 8.00 24.15
CA GLU A 302 1.45 7.83 24.83
C GLU A 302 2.28 6.78 24.07
N HIS A 303 3.59 6.99 23.93
CA HIS A 303 4.48 5.99 23.34
C HIS A 303 5.89 6.06 23.92
N THR A 304 6.65 4.99 23.77
CA THR A 304 8.08 4.94 24.16
C THR A 304 8.97 5.67 23.15
N ASP A 305 10.11 6.19 23.59
CA ASP A 305 11.14 6.80 22.72
C ASP A 305 11.70 5.81 21.69
N SER A 306 11.67 4.51 22.01
CA SER A 306 12.05 3.39 21.15
C SER A 306 10.99 3.04 20.10
N TRP A 307 9.77 3.60 20.20
CA TRP A 307 8.61 3.29 19.35
C TRP A 307 8.18 1.81 19.38
N ASP A 308 8.51 1.09 20.47
CA ASP A 308 8.16 -0.31 20.68
C ASP A 308 6.83 -0.51 21.42
N ARG A 309 6.27 0.56 22.02
CA ARG A 309 5.02 0.50 22.76
C ARG A 309 4.21 1.78 22.59
N PHE A 310 2.90 1.63 22.42
CA PHE A 310 1.91 2.71 22.38
C PHE A 310 0.80 2.39 23.39
N LEU A 311 0.37 3.39 24.16
CA LEU A 311 -0.76 3.31 25.09
C LEU A 311 -1.79 4.37 24.70
N ILE A 312 -3.03 3.93 24.51
CA ILE A 312 -4.15 4.76 24.07
C ILE A 312 -5.30 4.54 25.04
N LYS A 313 -5.78 5.61 25.66
CA LYS A 313 -6.96 5.57 26.52
C LYS A 313 -8.22 5.36 25.69
N GLY A 314 -9.04 4.38 26.09
CA GLY A 314 -10.36 4.13 25.49
C GLY A 314 -11.36 5.21 25.88
N GLY A 315 -12.48 5.29 25.15
CA GLY A 315 -13.51 6.31 25.36
C GLY A 315 -13.09 7.77 25.12
N GLN A 316 -11.92 7.99 24.51
CA GLN A 316 -11.49 9.31 24.04
C GLN A 316 -12.36 9.78 22.86
N LYS A 317 -12.51 11.09 22.73
CA LYS A 317 -13.38 11.70 21.71
C LYS A 317 -12.58 12.61 20.79
N TYR A 318 -12.59 12.29 19.49
CA TYR A 318 -12.12 13.21 18.47
C TYR A 318 -13.04 14.43 18.39
N LYS A 319 -12.45 15.61 18.23
CA LYS A 319 -13.15 16.89 18.06
C LYS A 319 -12.67 17.54 16.77
N SER A 320 -13.60 18.09 16.00
CA SER A 320 -13.25 18.79 14.77
C SER A 320 -12.41 20.04 15.08
N PRO A 321 -11.30 20.29 14.36
CA PRO A 321 -10.59 21.57 14.39
C PRO A 321 -11.32 22.68 13.62
N GLY A 322 -12.53 22.42 13.10
CA GLY A 322 -13.30 23.30 12.21
C GLY A 322 -12.75 23.30 10.79
N ASN A 323 -11.46 23.61 10.62
CA ASN A 323 -10.77 23.59 9.32
C ASN A 323 -9.53 22.68 9.38
N ALA A 324 -9.31 21.90 8.33
CA ALA A 324 -8.14 21.05 8.14
C ALA A 324 -7.57 21.24 6.73
N TYR A 325 -6.26 21.45 6.61
CA TYR A 325 -5.59 21.60 5.32
C TYR A 325 -4.75 20.36 5.00
N VAL A 326 -4.93 19.79 3.82
CA VAL A 326 -4.12 18.69 3.31
C VAL A 326 -2.83 19.28 2.73
N GLU A 327 -1.72 19.06 3.44
CA GLU A 327 -0.37 19.38 2.96
C GLU A 327 -0.03 18.65 1.65
N GLY A 328 0.90 19.21 0.88
CA GLY A 328 1.39 18.61 -0.37
C GLY A 328 2.00 17.22 -0.17
N ASP A 329 1.95 16.39 -1.21
CA ASP A 329 2.46 15.01 -1.15
C ASP A 329 3.99 14.96 -1.14
N ALA A 330 4.57 14.76 0.05
CA ALA A 330 5.99 14.54 0.24
C ALA A 330 6.52 13.29 -0.49
N SER A 331 5.65 12.31 -0.79
CA SER A 331 6.03 11.14 -1.59
C SER A 331 6.25 11.55 -3.05
N SER A 332 5.34 12.35 -3.62
CA SER A 332 5.47 12.88 -4.97
C SER A 332 6.61 13.91 -5.09
N ALA A 333 6.86 14.71 -4.05
CA ALA A 333 8.00 15.62 -3.97
C ALA A 333 9.34 14.90 -4.23
N SER A 334 9.48 13.66 -3.72
CA SER A 334 10.72 12.91 -3.81
C SER A 334 11.20 12.66 -5.25
N TYR A 335 10.30 12.55 -6.22
CA TYR A 335 10.67 12.34 -7.63
C TYR A 335 11.33 13.57 -8.25
N PHE A 336 10.78 14.76 -8.00
CA PHE A 336 11.32 16.02 -8.53
C PHE A 336 12.65 16.37 -7.88
N LEU A 337 12.75 16.20 -6.56
CA LEU A 337 13.96 16.42 -5.79
C LEU A 337 15.08 15.44 -6.18
N ALA A 338 14.75 14.16 -6.40
CA ALA A 338 15.71 13.19 -6.90
C ALA A 338 16.14 13.51 -8.35
N GLY A 339 15.23 13.99 -9.19
CA GLY A 339 15.53 14.43 -10.56
C GLY A 339 16.54 15.57 -10.58
N ALA A 340 16.33 16.61 -9.76
CA ALA A 340 17.29 17.71 -9.59
C ALA A 340 18.65 17.20 -9.11
N ALA A 341 18.67 16.40 -8.03
CA ALA A 341 19.90 15.84 -7.45
C ALA A 341 20.69 14.93 -8.41
N VAL A 342 20.01 14.17 -9.28
CA VAL A 342 20.66 13.29 -10.27
C VAL A 342 21.22 14.08 -11.47
N THR A 343 20.58 15.19 -11.84
CA THR A 343 20.97 16.00 -13.01
C THR A 343 21.82 17.23 -12.68
N GLY A 344 21.98 17.57 -11.40
CA GLY A 344 22.70 18.76 -10.95
C GLY A 344 21.90 20.06 -11.03
N GLY A 345 20.59 19.97 -11.27
CA GLY A 345 19.67 21.12 -11.31
C GLY A 345 19.16 21.56 -9.92
N THR A 346 18.24 22.52 -9.90
CA THR A 346 17.69 23.18 -8.69
C THR A 346 16.17 23.20 -8.75
N VAL A 347 15.48 22.59 -7.78
CA VAL A 347 14.01 22.49 -7.76
C VAL A 347 13.42 22.99 -6.45
N THR A 348 12.57 24.02 -6.56
CA THR A 348 11.75 24.50 -5.45
C THR A 348 10.44 23.72 -5.39
N VAL A 349 10.06 23.28 -4.19
CA VAL A 349 8.84 22.53 -3.94
C VAL A 349 7.90 23.34 -3.05
N GLU A 350 6.69 23.59 -3.55
CA GLU A 350 5.63 24.29 -2.82
C GLU A 350 4.57 23.31 -2.30
N GLY A 351 4.06 23.56 -1.09
CA GLY A 351 2.98 22.78 -0.48
C GLY A 351 3.39 21.92 0.71
N CYS A 352 4.69 21.71 0.94
CA CYS A 352 5.24 21.01 2.11
C CYS A 352 6.33 21.85 2.78
N GLY A 353 5.97 22.71 3.74
CA GLY A 353 6.91 23.58 4.46
C GLY A 353 7.62 22.88 5.63
N THR A 354 8.54 23.56 6.32
CA THR A 354 9.28 23.00 7.47
C THR A 354 8.43 22.57 8.67
N SER A 355 7.22 23.12 8.81
CA SER A 355 6.22 22.72 9.80
C SER A 355 5.29 21.57 9.34
N SER A 356 5.50 21.03 8.14
CA SER A 356 4.68 19.94 7.58
C SER A 356 4.79 18.68 8.43
N LEU A 357 3.67 17.99 8.61
CA LEU A 357 3.61 16.65 9.22
C LEU A 357 4.42 15.61 8.44
N GLN A 358 4.85 15.91 7.21
CA GLN A 358 5.55 15.01 6.31
C GLN A 358 7.05 15.35 6.09
N VAL A 359 7.61 16.43 6.66
CA VAL A 359 9.03 16.84 6.38
C VAL A 359 10.04 15.73 6.64
N LEU A 360 9.84 14.98 7.72
CA LEU A 360 10.77 13.92 8.12
C LEU A 360 10.84 12.79 7.09
N PHE A 361 9.80 12.63 6.25
CA PHE A 361 9.81 11.72 5.11
C PHE A 361 10.81 12.17 4.05
N ILE A 362 10.77 13.45 3.65
CA ILE A 362 11.69 13.99 2.62
C ILE A 362 13.14 13.89 3.08
N VAL A 363 13.43 14.32 4.31
CA VAL A 363 14.81 14.35 4.85
C VAL A 363 15.39 12.94 5.02
N LYS A 364 14.64 12.00 5.61
CA LYS A 364 15.15 10.63 5.85
C LYS A 364 15.22 9.79 4.58
N SER A 365 14.33 10.00 3.60
CA SER A 365 14.30 9.18 2.38
C SER A 365 15.47 9.43 1.42
N MET A 366 16.14 10.59 1.50
CA MET A 366 17.16 10.96 0.51
C MET A 366 18.60 10.66 0.92
N ASN A 367 18.97 10.81 2.20
CA ASN A 367 20.33 10.52 2.69
C ASN A 367 21.46 11.24 1.89
N VAL A 368 21.17 12.39 1.27
CA VAL A 368 22.12 13.19 0.49
C VAL A 368 22.57 14.39 1.32
N ASN A 369 23.88 14.61 1.43
CA ASN A 369 24.47 15.79 2.09
C ASN A 369 24.28 17.12 1.32
N ALA A 370 23.34 17.18 0.37
CA ALA A 370 23.12 18.33 -0.53
C ALA A 370 22.03 19.31 -0.04
N PHE A 371 21.60 19.21 1.22
CA PHE A 371 20.58 20.10 1.77
C PHE A 371 21.13 21.50 2.03
N ARG A 372 20.94 22.41 1.05
CA ARG A 372 21.13 23.86 1.21
C ARG A 372 19.79 24.59 1.22
N THR A 373 19.01 24.34 2.27
CA THR A 373 17.73 24.99 2.51
C THR A 373 17.86 26.52 2.54
N LYS A 374 17.35 27.20 1.52
CA LYS A 374 17.09 28.65 1.54
C LYS A 374 15.62 28.88 1.85
N PHE A 375 15.34 29.60 2.94
CA PHE A 375 13.99 29.86 3.43
C PHE A 375 13.53 31.26 3.04
N ASN A 376 12.34 31.36 2.43
CA ASN A 376 11.59 32.62 2.32
C ASN A 376 10.48 32.62 3.37
N HIS A 377 10.59 33.47 4.38
CA HIS A 377 9.55 33.70 5.39
C HIS A 377 8.47 34.63 4.86
N SER A 378 7.54 34.11 4.04
CA SER A 378 6.45 34.92 3.50
C SER A 378 5.12 34.16 3.26
N SER A 379 4.67 33.36 4.23
CA SER A 379 3.23 33.21 4.58
C SER A 379 3.02 32.18 5.70
N SER A 380 2.13 32.49 6.65
CA SER A 380 1.94 31.74 7.90
C SER A 380 1.20 30.40 7.79
N ILE A 381 0.91 29.93 6.57
CA ILE A 381 0.01 28.79 6.31
C ILE A 381 0.63 27.79 5.30
N CYS A 382 1.59 28.20 4.46
CA CYS A 382 2.23 27.30 3.50
C CYS A 382 3.72 27.66 3.34
N GLY A 383 4.60 26.89 3.98
CA GLY A 383 6.04 27.07 3.79
C GLY A 383 6.51 26.49 2.45
N CYS A 384 7.42 27.19 1.79
CA CYS A 384 8.17 26.70 0.63
C CYS A 384 9.47 26.01 1.08
N ILE A 385 9.96 25.04 0.31
CA ILE A 385 11.35 24.58 0.45
C ILE A 385 12.05 24.66 -0.90
N CYS A 386 13.08 25.50 -0.99
CA CYS A 386 13.98 25.58 -2.12
C CYS A 386 15.15 24.60 -1.93
N PHE A 387 15.49 23.85 -2.99
CA PHE A 387 16.62 22.92 -3.03
C PHE A 387 17.46 23.16 -4.29
#